data_AF-A0A9P7X3P9-F1
#
_entry.id   AF-A0A9P7X3P9-F1
#
_cell.length_a   1.000
_cell.length_b   1.000
_cell.length_c   1.000
_cell.angle_alpha   90.00
_cell.angle_beta   90.00
_cell.angle_gamma   90.00
#
_symmetry.space_group_name_H-M   'P 1'
#
loop_
_entity.id
_entity.type
_entity.pdbx_description
1 polymer ?
#
loop_
_entity_poly.entity_id
_entity_poly.type
_entity_poly.pdbx_seq_one_letter_code
_entity_poly.pdbx_strand_id
1 'polypeptide(L)'
;MGINEAQACCHCGKEASSTCLIRLCTGCRSIRYCSRECQAVSWPSHKQDCKTLQKEAAEIKKMKEWNPKLTGLSRIETKVAYDKWMKRNKAIIDSMVLHALLRPKEKLDMVDTHGMLLVLVHNLEATTPENFFFASLRLTSYRCLR
;
A
#
# COMPACT_ATOMS: atom_id res chain seq x y z
N MET A 1 11.14 16.78 4.61
CA MET A 1 11.81 15.69 5.34
C MET A 1 11.34 14.41 4.71
N GLY A 2 12.20 13.77 3.91
CA GLY A 2 11.85 12.55 3.19
C GLY A 2 11.61 11.42 4.18
N ILE A 3 10.53 10.69 3.98
CA ILE A 3 10.28 9.38 4.60
C ILE A 3 11.55 8.53 4.45
N ASN A 4 12.26 8.30 5.55
CA ASN A 4 13.36 7.34 5.60
C ASN A 4 12.77 5.97 5.26
N GLU A 5 12.95 5.53 4.01
CA GLU A 5 12.56 4.19 3.58
C GLU A 5 13.25 3.20 4.51
N ALA A 6 12.48 2.39 5.25
CA ALA A 6 13.00 1.45 6.23
C ALA A 6 14.18 0.63 5.66
N GLN A 7 15.40 0.97 6.08
CA GLN A 7 16.64 0.31 5.66
C GLN A 7 17.00 -0.82 6.63
N ALA A 8 16.02 -1.48 7.25
CA ALA A 8 16.26 -2.50 8.26
C ALA A 8 15.76 -3.87 7.82
N CYS A 9 16.40 -4.92 8.32
CA CYS A 9 15.98 -6.30 8.13
C CYS A 9 14.71 -6.58 8.93
N CYS A 10 13.68 -7.09 8.27
CA CYS A 10 12.38 -7.41 8.86
C CYS A 10 12.44 -8.56 9.90
N HIS A 11 13.50 -9.37 9.88
CA HIS A 11 13.68 -10.46 10.84
C HIS A 11 14.55 -10.06 12.03
N CYS A 12 15.74 -9.50 11.79
CA CYS A 12 16.75 -9.30 12.82
C CYS A 12 16.99 -7.82 13.17
N GLY A 13 16.24 -6.90 12.55
CA GLY A 13 16.33 -5.46 12.81
C GLY A 13 17.60 -4.78 12.31
N LYS A 14 18.61 -5.52 11.81
CA LYS A 14 19.86 -4.94 11.31
C LYS A 14 19.59 -3.90 10.24
N GLU A 15 20.19 -2.72 10.42
CA GLU A 15 20.13 -1.63 9.45
C GLU A 15 21.12 -1.86 8.30
N ALA A 16 20.89 -1.17 7.19
CA ALA A 16 21.78 -1.17 6.05
C ALA A 16 23.09 -0.48 6.43
N SER A 17 24.20 -1.09 6.04
CA SER A 17 25.53 -0.54 6.24
C SER A 17 26.42 -0.92 5.06
N SER A 18 27.65 -0.41 5.02
CA SER A 18 28.66 -0.83 4.04
C SER A 18 28.92 -2.35 4.05
N THR A 19 28.64 -3.02 5.17
CA THR A 19 28.85 -4.46 5.36
C THR A 19 27.56 -5.27 5.38
N CYS A 20 26.39 -4.63 5.46
CA CYS A 20 25.08 -5.27 5.56
C CYS A 20 24.15 -4.75 4.45
N LEU A 21 24.02 -5.52 3.37
CA LEU A 21 23.13 -5.19 2.28
C LEU A 21 21.71 -5.69 2.56
N ILE A 22 20.77 -4.76 2.61
CA ILE A 22 19.34 -5.03 2.81
C ILE A 22 18.66 -5.19 1.45
N ARG A 23 18.11 -6.38 1.19
CA ARG A 23 17.50 -6.74 -0.08
C ARG A 23 16.00 -6.93 0.06
N LEU A 24 15.25 -6.56 -0.97
CA LEU A 24 13.83 -6.83 -1.04
C LEU A 24 13.57 -8.32 -1.25
N CYS A 25 12.47 -8.82 -0.67
CA CYS A 25 11.89 -10.11 -1.02
C CYS A 25 11.62 -10.12 -2.53
N THR A 26 12.19 -11.09 -3.25
CA THR A 26 12.06 -11.20 -4.71
C THR A 26 10.62 -11.48 -5.14
N GLY A 27 9.82 -12.04 -4.24
CA GLY A 27 8.40 -12.34 -4.46
C GLY A 27 7.52 -11.10 -4.44
N CYS A 28 7.31 -10.50 -3.27
CA CYS A 28 6.39 -9.37 -3.11
C CYS A 28 7.01 -8.00 -3.34
N ARG A 29 8.35 -7.88 -3.21
CA ARG A 29 9.09 -6.59 -3.27
C ARG A 29 8.64 -5.54 -2.25
N SER A 30 7.98 -5.94 -1.17
CA SER A 30 7.54 -5.03 -0.10
C SER A 30 8.37 -5.18 1.18
N ILE A 31 8.83 -6.39 1.50
CA ILE A 31 9.57 -6.69 2.73
C ILE A 31 11.06 -6.80 2.44
N ARG A 32 11.90 -6.44 3.41
CA ARG A 32 13.36 -6.40 3.29
C ARG A 32 14.06 -7.35 4.26
N TYR A 33 15.12 -8.00 3.80
CA TYR A 33 15.96 -8.90 4.60
C TYR A 33 17.44 -8.66 4.30
N CYS A 34 18.31 -8.77 5.30
CA CYS A 34 19.76 -8.70 5.09
C CYS A 34 20.33 -9.95 4.40
N SER A 35 19.64 -11.09 4.52
CA SER A 35 20.14 -12.37 4.03
C SER A 35 19.00 -13.36 3.73
N ARG A 36 19.33 -14.44 2.99
CA ARG A 36 18.37 -15.51 2.69
C ARG A 36 17.97 -16.29 3.93
N GLU A 37 18.87 -16.40 4.90
CA GLU A 37 18.61 -17.06 6.18
C GLU A 37 17.55 -16.27 6.97
N CYS A 38 17.68 -14.94 7.04
CA CYS A 38 16.65 -14.11 7.66
C CYS A 38 15.29 -14.23 6.96
N GLN A 39 15.29 -14.30 5.62
CA GLN A 39 14.06 -14.55 4.87
C GLN A 39 13.47 -15.93 5.16
N ALA A 40 14.31 -16.97 5.25
CA ALA A 40 13.87 -18.34 5.50
C ALA A 40 13.25 -18.50 6.90
N VAL A 41 13.84 -17.89 7.92
CA VAL A 41 13.30 -17.91 9.29
C VAL A 41 11.97 -17.17 9.37
N SER A 42 11.84 -16.02 8.69
CA SER A 42 10.57 -15.30 8.61
C SER A 42 9.55 -15.91 7.63
N TRP A 43 9.92 -16.92 6.83
CA TRP A 43 9.06 -17.43 5.77
C TRP A 43 7.71 -17.99 6.26
N PRO A 44 7.62 -18.76 7.37
CA PRO A 44 6.36 -19.27 7.87
C PRO A 44 5.32 -18.18 8.14
N SER A 45 5.74 -17.02 8.68
CA SER A 45 4.86 -15.88 8.93
C SER A 45 4.68 -14.99 7.69
N HIS A 46 5.70 -14.86 6.84
CA HIS A 46 5.66 -13.98 5.66
C HIS A 46 4.92 -14.58 4.45
N LYS A 47 4.85 -15.90 4.31
CA LYS A 47 4.37 -16.57 3.08
C LYS A 47 2.98 -16.11 2.64
N GLN A 48 2.05 -15.96 3.58
CA GLN A 48 0.69 -15.54 3.26
C GLN A 48 0.65 -14.07 2.81
N ASP A 49 1.29 -13.18 3.56
CA ASP A 49 1.42 -11.77 3.22
C ASP A 49 2.11 -11.59 1.86
N CYS A 50 3.17 -12.36 1.58
CA CYS A 50 3.87 -12.35 0.31
C CYS A 50 2.93 -12.61 -0.88
N LYS A 51 2.05 -13.62 -0.77
CA LYS A 51 1.06 -13.93 -1.82
C LYS A 51 0.01 -12.85 -1.98
N THR A 52 -0.49 -12.30 -0.88
CA THR A 52 -1.46 -11.19 -0.91
C THR A 52 -0.87 -9.99 -1.65
N LEU A 53 0.35 -9.61 -1.31
CA LEU A 53 1.04 -8.47 -1.91
C LEU A 53 1.38 -8.70 -3.38
N GLN A 54 1.74 -9.93 -3.76
CA GLN A 54 1.90 -10.29 -5.17
C GLN A 54 0.60 -10.12 -5.96
N LYS A 55 -0.53 -10.58 -5.39
CA LYS A 55 -1.84 -10.43 -6.02
C LYS A 55 -2.21 -8.95 -6.14
N GLU A 56 -2.05 -8.16 -5.09
CA GLU A 56 -2.32 -6.73 -5.10
C GLU A 56 -1.46 -5.99 -6.14
N ALA A 57 -0.16 -6.29 -6.21
CA ALA A 57 0.73 -5.70 -7.21
C ALA A 57 0.31 -6.06 -8.65
N ALA A 58 -0.15 -7.30 -8.88
CA ALA A 58 -0.66 -7.72 -10.17
C ALA A 58 -1.97 -6.99 -10.54
N GLU A 59 -2.90 -6.83 -9.59
CA GLU A 59 -4.13 -6.08 -9.81
C GLU A 59 -3.85 -4.59 -10.06
N ILE A 60 -2.94 -3.97 -9.30
CA ILE A 60 -2.50 -2.58 -9.56
C ILE A 60 -1.89 -2.46 -10.97
N LYS A 61 -1.11 -3.45 -11.42
CA LYS A 61 -0.54 -3.45 -12.76
C LYS A 61 -1.63 -3.49 -13.84
N LYS A 62 -2.68 -4.29 -13.65
CA LYS A 62 -3.86 -4.29 -14.54
C LYS A 62 -4.60 -2.96 -14.49
N MET A 63 -4.75 -2.34 -13.32
CA MET A 63 -5.40 -1.03 -13.16
C MET A 63 -4.63 0.12 -13.82
N LYS A 64 -3.30 0.00 -13.98
CA LYS A 64 -2.49 0.97 -14.73
C LYS A 64 -2.75 0.94 -16.24
N GLU A 65 -3.40 -0.10 -16.76
CA GLU A 65 -3.89 -0.15 -18.13
C GLU A 65 -5.18 0.67 -18.20
N TRP A 66 -5.04 1.98 -18.45
CA TRP A 66 -6.17 2.89 -18.64
C TRP A 66 -7.08 2.40 -19.77
N ASN A 67 -8.35 2.13 -19.46
CA ASN A 67 -9.37 1.76 -20.44
C ASN A 67 -10.34 2.94 -20.68
N PRO A 68 -10.20 3.68 -21.80
CA PRO A 68 -11.07 4.83 -22.13
C PRO A 68 -12.56 4.50 -22.13
N LYS A 69 -12.90 3.24 -22.42
CA LYS A 69 -14.29 2.80 -22.59
C LYS A 69 -15.03 2.63 -21.25
N LEU A 70 -14.32 2.64 -20.12
CA LEU A 70 -14.97 2.46 -18.82
C LEU A 70 -15.65 3.74 -18.33
N THR A 71 -15.18 4.94 -18.68
CA THR A 71 -15.72 6.18 -18.09
C THR A 71 -16.40 7.11 -19.10
N GLY A 72 -16.19 6.90 -20.40
CA GLY A 72 -16.57 7.88 -21.43
C GLY A 72 -15.80 9.22 -21.34
N LEU A 73 -14.87 9.34 -20.39
CA LEU A 73 -14.06 10.53 -20.16
C LEU A 73 -12.67 10.37 -20.77
N SER A 74 -12.13 11.45 -21.31
CA SER A 74 -10.73 11.53 -21.70
C SER A 74 -9.81 11.38 -20.47
N ARG A 75 -8.52 11.13 -20.72
CA ARG A 75 -7.49 11.10 -19.66
C ARG A 75 -7.42 12.40 -18.86
N ILE A 76 -7.64 13.55 -19.52
CA ILE A 76 -7.58 14.87 -18.90
C ILE A 76 -8.79 15.07 -17.98
N GLU A 77 -9.99 14.78 -18.47
CA GLU A 77 -11.22 14.89 -17.66
C GLU A 77 -11.21 13.94 -16.48
N THR A 78 -10.71 12.72 -16.67
CA THR A 78 -10.54 11.74 -15.59
C THR A 78 -9.60 12.28 -14.51
N LYS A 79 -8.48 12.90 -14.89
CA LYS A 79 -7.54 13.51 -13.94
C LYS A 79 -8.18 14.68 -13.19
N VAL A 80 -8.88 15.56 -13.88
CA VAL A 80 -9.56 16.72 -13.26
C VAL A 80 -10.63 16.24 -12.26
N ALA A 81 -11.43 15.24 -12.64
CA ALA A 81 -12.44 14.65 -11.76
C ALA A 81 -11.81 13.99 -10.53
N TYR A 82 -10.71 13.24 -10.71
CA TYR A 82 -9.93 12.65 -9.62
C TYR A 82 -9.40 13.73 -8.67
N ASP A 83 -8.74 14.76 -9.18
CA ASP A 83 -8.14 15.82 -8.36
C ASP A 83 -9.21 16.56 -7.55
N LYS A 84 -10.38 16.82 -8.16
CA LYS A 84 -11.54 17.44 -7.49
C LYS A 84 -12.10 16.53 -6.39
N TRP A 85 -12.26 15.25 -6.66
CA TRP A 85 -12.76 14.27 -5.69
C TRP A 85 -11.79 14.10 -4.51
N MET A 86 -10.48 13.99 -4.78
CA MET A 86 -9.45 13.91 -3.74
C MET A 86 -9.45 15.15 -2.86
N LYS A 87 -9.53 16.35 -3.44
CA LYS A 87 -9.58 17.60 -2.67
C LYS A 87 -10.79 17.64 -1.74
N ARG A 88 -11.95 17.18 -2.21
CA ARG A 88 -13.19 17.13 -1.42
C ARG A 88 -13.12 16.11 -0.28
N ASN A 89 -12.54 14.94 -0.53
CA ASN A 89 -12.54 13.82 0.41
C ASN A 89 -11.26 13.74 1.26
N LYS A 90 -10.29 14.64 1.06
CA LYS A 90 -8.98 14.59 1.71
C LYS A 90 -9.06 14.44 3.23
N ALA A 91 -9.89 15.24 3.90
CA ALA A 91 -10.01 15.19 5.36
C ALA A 91 -10.54 13.84 5.87
N ILE A 92 -11.51 13.25 5.16
CA ILE A 92 -12.07 11.93 5.50
C ILE A 92 -11.01 10.86 5.26
N ILE A 93 -10.33 10.89 4.11
CA ILE A 93 -9.27 9.95 3.78
C ILE A 93 -8.14 10.03 4.81
N ASP A 94 -7.65 11.23 5.13
CA ASP A 94 -6.62 11.44 6.14
C ASP A 94 -7.06 10.88 7.51
N SER A 95 -8.28 11.18 7.93
CA SER A 95 -8.85 10.64 9.16
C SER A 95 -8.91 9.10 9.14
N MET A 96 -9.33 8.50 8.03
CA MET A 96 -9.33 7.05 7.85
C MET A 96 -7.92 6.46 7.96
N VAL A 97 -6.91 7.07 7.31
CA VAL A 97 -5.50 6.65 7.41
C VAL A 97 -5.05 6.67 8.87
N LEU A 98 -5.31 7.79 9.56
CA LEU A 98 -4.91 8.00 10.95
C LEU A 98 -5.55 6.97 11.87
N HIS A 99 -6.87 6.76 11.79
CA HIS A 99 -7.56 5.79 12.65
C HIS A 99 -7.18 4.34 12.34
N ALA A 100 -6.83 4.04 11.09
CA ALA A 100 -6.42 2.72 10.65
C ALA A 100 -5.00 2.36 11.11
N LEU A 101 -4.08 3.33 11.11
CA LEU A 101 -2.65 3.09 11.37
C LEU A 101 -2.17 3.56 12.77
N LEU A 102 -2.78 4.61 13.33
CA LEU A 102 -2.39 5.19 14.62
C LEU A 102 -3.45 4.86 15.67
N ARG A 103 -3.42 3.62 16.20
CA ARG A 103 -4.30 3.20 17.29
C ARG A 103 -3.61 3.38 18.65
N PRO A 104 -3.95 4.44 19.44
CA PRO A 104 -3.14 4.85 20.60
C PRO A 104 -3.13 3.85 21.77
N LYS A 105 -4.01 2.85 21.77
CA LYS A 105 -4.17 1.87 22.85
C LYS A 105 -3.52 0.51 22.57
N GLU A 106 -2.98 0.29 21.37
CA GLU A 106 -2.27 -0.94 21.04
C GLU A 106 -0.77 -0.79 21.33
N LYS A 107 -0.13 -1.87 21.83
CA LYS A 107 1.29 -1.88 22.21
C LYS A 107 2.25 -1.69 21.02
N LEU A 108 1.74 -1.75 19.79
CA LEU A 108 2.52 -1.66 18.56
C LEU A 108 1.93 -0.53 17.70
N ASP A 109 2.76 0.43 17.31
CA ASP A 109 2.37 1.42 16.30
C ASP A 109 2.20 0.70 14.96
N MET A 110 1.00 0.72 14.39
CA MET A 110 0.74 -0.03 13.16
C MET A 110 1.37 0.65 11.95
N VAL A 111 1.79 1.92 12.03
CA VAL A 111 2.51 2.58 10.94
C VAL A 111 3.81 1.86 10.55
N ASP A 112 4.43 1.15 11.50
CA ASP A 112 5.68 0.43 11.28
C ASP A 112 5.49 -0.97 10.67
N THR A 113 4.27 -1.49 10.74
CA THR A 113 3.96 -2.91 10.44
C THR A 113 2.79 -3.09 9.49
N HIS A 114 2.09 -2.02 9.11
CA HIS A 114 0.91 -2.07 8.26
C HIS A 114 0.99 -0.95 7.25
N GLY A 115 0.50 -1.21 6.05
CA GLY A 115 0.21 -0.19 5.07
C GLY A 115 -1.25 -0.21 4.72
N MET A 116 -1.69 0.88 4.10
CA MET A 116 -3.07 1.03 3.71
C MET A 116 -3.13 1.25 2.21
N LEU A 117 -3.90 0.40 1.53
CA LEU A 117 -4.17 0.54 0.12
C LEU A 117 -5.55 1.18 -0.05
N LEU A 118 -5.55 2.43 -0.51
CA LEU A 118 -6.76 3.10 -0.96
C LEU A 118 -7.00 2.74 -2.42
N VAL A 119 -8.04 1.95 -2.69
CA VAL A 119 -8.45 1.61 -4.06
C VAL A 119 -9.61 2.51 -4.45
N LEU A 120 -9.39 3.35 -5.44
CA LEU A 120 -10.47 4.13 -6.04
C LEU A 120 -11.10 3.32 -7.14
N VAL A 121 -12.40 3.08 -6.99
CA VAL A 121 -13.20 2.33 -7.94
C VAL A 121 -14.09 3.32 -8.68
N HIS A 122 -14.12 3.20 -10.00
CA HIS A 122 -15.03 3.96 -10.83
C HIS A 122 -16.46 3.47 -10.63
N ASN A 123 -17.37 4.38 -10.32
CA ASN A 123 -18.80 4.10 -10.37
C ASN A 123 -19.30 4.37 -11.80
N LEU A 124 -19.58 3.30 -12.53
CA LEU A 124 -20.02 3.37 -13.93
C LEU A 124 -21.47 3.85 -14.09
N GLU A 125 -22.25 3.80 -13.00
CA GLU A 125 -23.66 4.17 -12.98
C GLU A 125 -23.89 5.61 -12.47
N ALA A 126 -22.81 6.29 -12.09
CA ALA A 126 -22.91 7.63 -11.56
C ALA A 126 -23.33 8.63 -12.65
N THR A 127 -24.37 9.40 -12.36
CA THR A 127 -24.93 10.41 -13.26
C THR A 127 -24.34 11.80 -13.05
N THR A 128 -23.64 12.01 -11.92
CA THR A 128 -22.95 13.26 -11.62
C THR A 128 -21.45 13.03 -11.40
N PRO A 129 -20.59 14.00 -11.78
CA PRO A 129 -19.15 13.87 -11.62
C PRO A 129 -18.68 13.65 -10.18
N GLU A 130 -19.48 14.06 -9.18
CA GLU A 130 -19.13 13.84 -7.77
C GLU A 130 -19.17 12.36 -7.36
N ASN A 131 -19.97 11.55 -8.05
CA ASN A 131 -20.21 10.15 -7.73
C ASN A 131 -19.41 9.18 -8.60
N PHE A 132 -18.61 9.68 -9.54
CA PHE A 132 -17.78 8.87 -10.46
C PHE A 132 -16.76 7.99 -9.74
N PHE A 133 -16.44 8.28 -8.48
CA PHE A 133 -15.47 7.54 -7.70
C PHE A 133 -16.03 7.22 -6.33
N PHE A 134 -15.83 5.97 -5.90
CA PHE A 134 -15.89 5.61 -4.49
C PHE A 134 -14.58 4.99 -4.06
N ALA A 135 -14.24 5.19 -2.78
CA ALA A 135 -13.06 4.61 -2.17
C ALA A 135 -13.40 3.29 -1.48
N SER A 136 -12.65 2.25 -1.81
CA SER A 136 -12.57 1.03 -1.00
C SER A 136 -11.24 1.04 -0.25
N LEU A 137 -11.31 0.90 1.08
CA LEU A 137 -10.14 0.80 1.93
C LEU A 137 -9.75 -0.67 2.11
N ARG A 138 -8.48 -0.98 1.89
CA ARG A 138 -7.90 -2.28 2.30
C ARG A 138 -6.72 -2.03 3.22
N LEU A 139 -6.83 -2.50 4.46
CA LEU A 139 -5.70 -2.58 5.38
C LEU A 139 -4.86 -3.79 4.99
N THR A 140 -3.56 -3.59 4.77
CA THR A 140 -2.63 -4.68 4.51
C THR A 140 -1.61 -4.72 5.64
N SER A 141 -1.59 -5.84 6.37
CA SER A 141 -0.60 -6.06 7.42
C SER A 141 0.67 -6.64 6.80
N TYR A 142 1.80 -6.04 7.15
CA TYR A 142 3.12 -6.52 6.85
C TYR A 142 3.72 -7.03 8.16
N ARG A 143 3.50 -8.31 8.50
CA ARG A 143 4.09 -8.83 9.75
C ARG A 143 5.61 -8.92 9.63
N CYS A 144 6.29 -7.86 10.03
CA CYS A 144 7.66 -7.96 10.49
C CYS A 144 7.64 -8.42 11.94
N LEU A 145 8.26 -9.57 12.19
CA LEU A 145 8.50 -10.07 13.53
C LEU A 145 9.52 -9.12 14.17
N ARG A 146 9.05 -8.07 14.85
CA ARG A 146 9.83 -7.38 15.89
C ARG A 146 9.45 -7.97 17.23
#